data_AF-A0A832Z5T6-F1
#
_entry.id   AF-A0A832Z5T6-F1
#
_cell.length_a   1.000
_cell.length_b   1.000
_cell.length_c   1.000
_cell.angle_alpha   90.00
_cell.angle_beta   90.00
_cell.angle_gamma   90.00
#
_symmetry.space_group_name_H-M   'P 1'
#
loop_
_entity.id
_entity.type
_entity.pdbx_description
1 polymer ?
#
loop_
_entity_poly.entity_id
_entity_poly.type
_entity_poly.pdbx_seq_one_letter_code
_entity_poly.pdbx_strand_id
1 'polypeptide(L)'
;MASPIYDNEAKIRQAIIMLMRIINDTGVPRNIRRAATEAIKQLRDETLSPAVRAANAISILDEISQDPNMPVYARTMIWNVITLLETVRDYVPQPKKGK
;
A
#
# COMPACT_ATOMS: atom_id res chain seq x y z
N MET A 1 9.07 -24.24 4.62
CA MET A 1 9.32 -22.83 5.02
C MET A 1 8.82 -21.94 3.90
N ALA A 2 7.79 -21.12 4.12
CA ALA A 2 7.28 -20.21 3.10
C ALA A 2 8.33 -19.13 2.83
N SER A 3 8.72 -18.95 1.56
CA SER A 3 9.71 -17.94 1.20
C SER A 3 9.11 -16.53 1.37
N PRO A 4 9.88 -15.53 1.84
CA PRO A 4 9.42 -14.16 2.14
C PRO A 4 8.87 -13.39 0.92
N ILE A 5 8.94 -13.98 -0.28
CA ILE A 5 8.54 -13.42 -1.58
C ILE A 5 7.06 -13.74 -1.91
N TYR A 6 6.46 -14.78 -1.29
CA TYR A 6 5.26 -15.44 -1.84
C TYR A 6 3.89 -14.92 -1.40
N ASP A 7 3.79 -13.79 -0.68
CA ASP A 7 2.46 -13.30 -0.29
C ASP A 7 2.27 -11.79 -0.51
N ASN A 8 2.62 -11.34 -1.71
CA ASN A 8 2.26 -10.01 -2.20
C ASN A 8 0.77 -9.73 -2.00
N GLU A 9 -0.09 -10.72 -2.26
CA GLU A 9 -1.53 -10.55 -2.08
C GLU A 9 -1.93 -10.43 -0.60
N ALA A 10 -1.33 -11.15 0.35
CA ALA A 10 -1.61 -10.89 1.76
C ALA A 10 -1.11 -9.53 2.23
N LYS A 11 0.06 -9.08 1.75
CA LYS A 11 0.56 -7.74 2.05
C LYS A 11 -0.40 -6.68 1.52
N ILE A 12 -0.88 -6.84 0.28
CA ILE A 12 -1.87 -5.95 -0.34
C ILE A 12 -3.20 -5.99 0.45
N ARG A 13 -3.69 -7.19 0.81
CA ARG A 13 -4.90 -7.33 1.65
C ARG A 13 -4.74 -6.64 2.99
N GLN A 14 -3.60 -6.79 3.65
CA GLN A 14 -3.30 -6.13 4.91
C GLN A 14 -3.26 -4.60 4.75
N ALA A 15 -2.62 -4.08 3.70
CA ALA A 15 -2.63 -2.67 3.37
C ALA A 15 -4.08 -2.15 3.16
N ILE A 16 -4.91 -2.88 2.42
CA ILE A 16 -6.33 -2.53 2.20
C ILE A 16 -7.09 -2.46 3.53
N ILE A 17 -6.90 -3.43 4.42
CA ILE A 17 -7.55 -3.44 5.75
C ILE A 17 -7.14 -2.22 6.57
N MET A 18 -5.86 -1.83 6.54
CA MET A 18 -5.38 -0.64 7.24
C MET A 18 -5.95 0.65 6.64
N LEU A 19 -6.01 0.76 5.32
CA LEU A 19 -6.61 1.92 4.64
C LEU A 19 -8.13 2.01 4.88
N MET A 20 -8.84 0.89 4.98
CA MET A 20 -10.26 0.88 5.35
C MET A 20 -10.52 1.49 6.73
N ARG A 21 -9.60 1.33 7.69
CA ARG A 21 -9.72 2.00 9.00
C ARG A 21 -9.69 3.51 8.87
N ILE A 22 -8.84 4.04 7.99
CA ILE A 22 -8.76 5.49 7.69
C ILE A 22 -10.05 5.97 7.02
N ILE A 23 -10.58 5.19 6.06
CA ILE A 23 -11.80 5.56 5.32
C ILE A 23 -13.04 5.61 6.23
N ASN A 24 -13.10 4.72 7.22
CA ASN A 24 -14.23 4.62 8.15
C ASN A 24 -14.11 5.55 9.37
N ASP A 25 -12.97 6.20 9.58
CA ASP A 25 -12.77 7.13 10.68
C ASP A 25 -13.33 8.52 10.33
N THR A 26 -14.41 8.91 10.99
CA THR A 26 -15.06 10.23 10.79
C THR A 26 -14.20 11.40 11.28
N GLY A 27 -13.20 11.16 12.13
CA GLY A 27 -12.22 12.15 12.59
C GLY A 27 -11.14 12.49 11.55
N VAL A 28 -10.98 11.67 10.50
CA VAL A 28 -10.02 11.92 9.42
C VAL A 28 -10.65 12.82 8.35
N PRO A 29 -10.02 13.93 7.92
CA PRO A 29 -10.54 14.79 6.85
C PRO A 29 -10.92 14.08 5.54
N ARG A 30 -11.97 14.58 4.86
CA ARG A 30 -12.58 13.93 3.67
C ARG A 30 -11.58 13.69 2.52
N ASN A 31 -10.67 14.62 2.27
CA ASN A 31 -9.65 14.50 1.23
C ASN A 31 -8.69 13.33 1.51
N ILE A 32 -8.31 13.12 2.78
CA ILE A 32 -7.45 11.99 3.19
C ILE A 32 -8.18 10.66 3.01
N ARG A 33 -9.45 10.58 3.41
CA ARG A 33 -10.27 9.38 3.19
C ARG A 33 -10.46 9.07 1.71
N ARG A 34 -10.59 10.12 0.87
CA ARG A 34 -10.62 9.97 -0.60
C ARG A 34 -9.31 9.42 -1.14
N ALA A 35 -8.15 9.97 -0.76
CA ALA A 35 -6.86 9.45 -1.19
C ALA A 35 -6.65 7.98 -0.79
N ALA A 36 -7.03 7.60 0.44
CA ALA A 36 -7.00 6.20 0.87
C ALA A 36 -7.91 5.30 0.00
N THR A 37 -9.08 5.81 -0.41
CA THR A 37 -9.99 5.10 -1.32
C THR A 37 -9.37 4.91 -2.71
N GLU A 38 -8.74 5.95 -3.26
CA GLU A 38 -8.03 5.86 -4.55
C GLU A 38 -6.85 4.88 -4.49
N ALA A 39 -6.07 4.90 -3.40
CA ALA A 39 -5.00 3.93 -3.17
C ALA A 39 -5.54 2.49 -3.15
N ILE A 40 -6.69 2.22 -2.50
CA ILE A 40 -7.33 0.90 -2.54
C ILE A 40 -7.74 0.50 -3.97
N LYS A 41 -8.18 1.44 -4.82
CA LYS A 41 -8.51 1.13 -6.22
C LYS A 41 -7.27 0.66 -6.98
N GLN A 42 -6.13 1.36 -6.83
CA GLN A 42 -4.85 0.95 -7.42
C GLN A 42 -4.44 -0.43 -6.92
N LEU A 43 -4.59 -0.68 -5.61
CA LEU A 43 -4.30 -1.97 -5.01
C LEU A 43 -5.24 -3.10 -5.47
N ARG A 44 -6.38 -2.83 -6.10
CA ARG A 44 -7.33 -3.84 -6.59
C ARG A 44 -7.29 -4.04 -8.10
N ASP A 45 -6.46 -3.30 -8.81
CA ASP A 45 -6.34 -3.43 -10.25
C ASP A 45 -5.54 -4.69 -10.63
N GLU A 46 -6.24 -5.82 -10.73
CA GLU A 46 -5.65 -7.13 -11.09
C GLU A 46 -5.13 -7.18 -12.53
N THR A 47 -5.34 -6.14 -13.35
CA THR A 47 -4.71 -6.04 -14.68
C THR A 47 -3.23 -5.67 -14.60
N LEU A 48 -2.77 -5.20 -13.43
CA LEU A 48 -1.41 -4.77 -13.16
C LEU A 48 -0.67 -5.78 -12.26
N SER A 49 0.67 -5.80 -12.37
CA SER A 49 1.47 -6.62 -11.46
C SER A 49 1.36 -6.11 -10.01
N PRO A 50 1.55 -6.97 -8.99
CA PRO A 50 1.52 -6.54 -7.60
C PRO A 50 2.49 -5.39 -7.29
N ALA A 51 3.69 -5.38 -7.90
CA ALA A 51 4.64 -4.29 -7.71
C ALA A 51 4.14 -2.97 -8.29
N VAL A 52 3.52 -2.99 -9.49
CA VAL A 52 2.96 -1.78 -10.11
C VAL A 52 1.77 -1.25 -9.30
N ARG A 53 0.87 -2.13 -8.85
CA ARG A 53 -0.25 -1.78 -7.95
C ARG A 53 0.24 -1.09 -6.69
N ALA A 54 1.26 -1.66 -6.05
CA ALA A 54 1.89 -1.11 -4.85
C ALA A 54 2.53 0.26 -5.10
N ALA A 55 3.30 0.41 -6.17
CA ALA A 55 3.94 1.68 -6.53
C ALA A 55 2.92 2.80 -6.78
N ASN A 56 1.85 2.51 -7.53
CA ASN A 56 0.78 3.48 -7.77
C ASN A 56 0.10 3.92 -6.47
N ALA A 57 -0.19 2.96 -5.58
CA ALA A 57 -0.78 3.26 -4.28
C ALA A 57 0.16 4.07 -3.38
N ILE A 58 1.45 3.73 -3.34
CA ILE A 58 2.47 4.48 -2.59
C ILE A 58 2.52 5.94 -3.06
N SER A 59 2.52 6.21 -4.36
CA SER A 59 2.56 7.58 -4.88
C SER A 59 1.39 8.43 -4.36
N ILE A 60 0.17 7.88 -4.34
CA ILE A 60 -1.02 8.57 -3.82
C ILE A 60 -0.88 8.81 -2.31
N LEU A 61 -0.40 7.80 -1.58
CA LEU A 61 -0.28 7.85 -0.13
C LEU A 61 0.84 8.79 0.33
N ASP A 62 1.93 8.86 -0.40
CA ASP A 62 3.05 9.75 -0.10
C ASP A 62 2.65 11.22 -0.31
N GLU A 63 1.95 11.54 -1.41
CA GLU A 63 1.41 12.87 -1.66
C GLU A 63 0.46 13.32 -0.55
N ILE A 64 -0.56 12.51 -0.22
CA ILE A 64 -1.52 12.88 0.82
C ILE A 64 -0.87 12.92 2.21
N SER A 65 0.19 12.15 2.44
CA SER A 65 0.91 12.19 3.71
C SER A 65 1.45 13.58 4.01
N GLN A 66 1.73 14.42 3.01
CA GLN A 66 2.22 15.78 3.21
C GLN A 66 1.11 16.80 3.58
N ASP A 67 -0.16 16.37 3.64
CA ASP A 67 -1.27 17.26 3.98
C ASP A 67 -1.11 17.84 5.40
N PRO A 68 -1.18 19.17 5.58
CA PRO A 68 -0.98 19.81 6.88
C PRO A 68 -2.12 19.54 7.86
N ASN A 69 -3.32 19.21 7.36
CA ASN A 69 -4.50 18.88 8.18
C ASN A 69 -4.57 17.38 8.52
N MET A 70 -3.59 16.57 8.12
CA MET A 70 -3.59 15.15 8.43
C MET A 70 -3.34 14.89 9.91
N PRO A 71 -4.25 14.19 10.61
CA PRO A 71 -4.03 13.79 12.00
C PRO A 71 -2.79 12.92 12.15
N VAL A 72 -2.02 13.12 13.22
CA VAL A 72 -0.76 12.40 13.48
C VAL A 72 -0.95 10.87 13.43
N TYR A 73 -2.02 10.37 14.04
CA TYR A 73 -2.31 8.93 14.05
C TYR A 73 -2.61 8.38 12.63
N ALA A 74 -3.28 9.16 11.78
CA ALA A 74 -3.57 8.80 10.40
C ALA A 74 -2.28 8.80 9.56
N ARG A 75 -1.40 9.78 9.77
CA ARG A 75 -0.07 9.85 9.15
C ARG A 75 0.78 8.62 9.49
N THR A 76 0.82 8.22 10.75
CA THR A 76 1.53 7.01 11.18
C THR A 76 0.95 5.75 10.53
N MET A 77 -0.38 5.64 10.41
CA MET A 77 -1.00 4.52 9.71
C MET A 77 -0.66 4.50 8.21
N ILE A 78 -0.68 5.65 7.55
CA ILE A 78 -0.28 5.76 6.13
C ILE A 78 1.17 5.37 5.95
N TRP A 79 2.07 5.83 6.82
CA TRP A 79 3.48 5.46 6.79
C TRP A 79 3.68 3.94 6.94
N ASN A 80 2.95 3.29 7.85
CA ASN A 80 2.98 1.83 7.99
C ASN A 80 2.49 1.11 6.72
N VAL A 81 1.47 1.65 6.06
CA VAL A 81 0.97 1.10 4.78
C VAL A 81 2.03 1.25 3.68
N ILE A 82 2.68 2.41 3.57
CA ILE A 82 3.76 2.64 2.60
C ILE A 82 4.89 1.64 2.82
N THR A 83 5.42 1.55 4.04
CA THR A 83 6.51 0.62 4.40
C THR A 83 6.14 -0.83 4.07
N LEU A 84 4.88 -1.24 4.28
CA LEU A 84 4.41 -2.57 3.92
C LEU A 84 4.40 -2.78 2.39
N LEU A 85 3.87 -1.82 1.64
CA LEU A 85 3.75 -1.86 0.19
C LEU A 85 5.12 -1.82 -0.51
N GLU A 86 6.13 -1.15 0.06
CA GLU A 86 7.51 -1.16 -0.45
C GLU A 86 8.15 -2.56 -0.46
N THR A 87 7.61 -3.49 0.33
CA THR A 87 8.05 -4.90 0.35
C THR A 87 7.36 -5.77 -0.70
N VAL A 88 6.39 -5.23 -1.44
CA VAL A 88 5.70 -5.91 -2.54
C VAL A 88 6.57 -5.79 -3.79
N ARG A 89 7.04 -6.92 -4.32
CA ARG A 89 7.94 -6.97 -5.49
C ARG A 89 7.53 -8.09 -6.42
N ASP A 90 7.68 -7.85 -7.72
CA ASP A 90 7.45 -8.89 -8.72
C ASP A 90 8.53 -9.97 -8.62
N TYR A 91 8.18 -11.19 -9.01
CA TYR A 91 9.14 -12.27 -9.07
C TYR A 91 10.20 -11.97 -10.13
N VAL A 92 11.42 -11.67 -9.69
CA VAL A 92 12.60 -11.65 -10.56
C VAL A 92 13.28 -13.01 -10.40
N PRO A 93 13.29 -13.86 -11.44
CA PRO A 93 14.04 -15.11 -11.39
C PRO A 93 15.51 -14.81 -11.12
N GLN A 94 16.06 -15.34 -10.01
CA GLN A 94 17.49 -15.22 -9.78
C GLN A 94 18.23 -16.03 -10.87
N PRO A 95 19.29 -15.47 -11.48
CA PRO A 95 20.10 -16.24 -12.42
C PRO A 95 20.61 -17.49 -11.71
N LYS A 96 20.37 -18.67 -12.30
CA LYS A 96 20.95 -19.90 -11.78
C LYS A 96 22.46 -19.72 -11.78
N LYS A 97 23.09 -19.69 -10.60
CA LYS A 97 24.55 -19.80 -10.50
C LYS A 97 24.94 -21.04 -11.30
N GLY A 98 25.71 -20.84 -12.37
CA GLY A 98 26.24 -21.93 -13.18
C GLY A 98 26.93 -22.93 -12.27
N LYS A 99 26.68 -24.22 -12.52
CA LYS A 99 27.43 -25.30 -11.89
C LYS A 99 28.88 -25.24 -12.33
#